data_AF-A0A2M7PL69-F1
#
_entry.id   AF-A0A2M7PL69-F1
#
_cell.length_a   1.000
_cell.length_b   1.000
_cell.length_c   1.000
_cell.angle_alpha   90.00
_cell.angle_beta   90.00
_cell.angle_gamma   90.00
#
_symmetry.space_group_name_H-M   'P 1'
#
loop_
_entity.id
_entity.type
_entity.pdbx_description
1 polymer ?
#
loop_
_entity_poly.entity_id
_entity_poly.type
_entity_poly.pdbx_seq_one_letter_code
_entity_poly.pdbx_strand_id
1 'polypeptide(L)'
;MKLVIVESPTKAKTIEKFLPRGFRVKSSYGHVRDLPKKEMGIEIENNFTPRYIVPDSAKARLAKLKELSDKAEEIILATDEDREGEAISWHLLEALKIKNKKKKRIVFHEITQKAILKALENPRSIDENLVNAQQARRILDRLVGYELSPFLWKKIRFGLSAGRVQSVALRFVVEKEKEIKNFKP
;
A
#
# COMPACT_ATOMS: atom_id res chain seq x y z
N MET A 1 -2.14 2.50 -27.12
CA MET A 1 -1.13 2.07 -26.10
C MET A 1 -1.84 1.72 -24.79
N LYS A 2 -1.47 0.60 -24.15
CA LYS A 2 -1.98 0.18 -22.84
C LYS A 2 -0.92 0.42 -21.75
N LEU A 3 -1.30 1.03 -20.63
CA LEU A 3 -0.39 1.29 -19.50
C LEU A 3 -0.61 0.25 -18.40
N VAL A 4 0.45 -0.48 -18.06
CA VAL A 4 0.45 -1.41 -16.92
C VAL A 4 1.19 -0.78 -15.76
N ILE A 5 0.58 -0.73 -14.58
CA ILE A 5 1.17 -0.18 -13.36
C ILE A 5 1.34 -1.30 -12.34
N VAL A 6 2.57 -1.48 -11.85
CA VAL A 6 2.96 -2.48 -10.83
C VAL A 6 3.57 -1.78 -9.62
N GLU A 7 3.73 -2.45 -8.48
CA GLU A 7 4.26 -1.75 -7.30
C GLU A 7 5.79 -1.58 -7.27
N SER A 8 6.55 -2.49 -7.90
CA SER A 8 8.03 -2.47 -7.86
C SER A 8 8.71 -2.35 -9.24
N PRO A 9 9.89 -1.70 -9.33
CA PRO A 9 10.64 -1.56 -10.59
C PRO A 9 11.11 -2.91 -11.16
N THR A 10 11.45 -3.86 -10.29
CA THR A 10 11.88 -5.19 -10.70
C THR A 10 10.75 -5.93 -11.39
N LYS A 11 9.53 -5.91 -10.83
CA LYS A 11 8.35 -6.47 -11.49
C LYS A 11 8.07 -5.78 -12.81
N ALA A 12 8.23 -4.45 -12.88
CA ALA A 12 8.00 -3.70 -14.11
C ALA A 12 8.89 -4.22 -15.24
N LYS A 13 10.20 -4.37 -14.97
CA LYS A 13 11.17 -4.89 -15.95
C LYS A 13 10.85 -6.33 -16.37
N THR A 14 10.43 -7.19 -15.44
CA THR A 14 10.11 -8.59 -15.74
C THR A 14 8.84 -8.70 -16.58
N ILE A 15 7.77 -8.02 -16.17
CA ILE A 15 6.48 -8.04 -16.87
C ILE A 15 6.60 -7.40 -18.25
N GLU A 16 7.39 -6.33 -18.41
CA GLU A 16 7.62 -5.69 -19.71
C GLU A 16 8.22 -6.65 -20.75
N LYS A 17 9.01 -7.64 -20.33
CA LYS A 17 9.55 -8.69 -21.22
C LYS A 17 8.50 -9.72 -21.68
N PHE A 18 7.46 -9.93 -20.88
CA PHE A 18 6.42 -10.93 -21.15
C PHE A 18 5.29 -10.39 -22.01
N LEU A 19 5.11 -9.07 -22.01
CA LEU A 19 4.03 -8.42 -22.72
C LEU A 19 4.41 -8.13 -24.19
N PRO A 20 3.46 -8.29 -25.13
CA PRO A 20 3.70 -7.97 -26.52
C PRO A 20 3.85 -6.44 -26.73
N ARG A 21 4.27 -6.06 -27.94
CA ARG A 21 4.32 -4.64 -28.34
C ARG A 21 2.94 -3.98 -28.14
N GLY A 22 2.94 -2.73 -27.67
CA GLY A 22 1.72 -1.95 -27.41
C GLY A 22 1.38 -1.79 -25.93
N PHE A 23 2.02 -2.56 -25.04
CA PHE A 23 2.00 -2.35 -23.60
C PHE A 23 3.19 -1.50 -23.16
N ARG A 24 2.97 -0.63 -22.18
CA ARG A 24 4.00 0.13 -21.50
C ARG A 24 3.90 -0.15 -20.01
N VAL A 25 4.97 -0.64 -19.40
CA VAL A 25 4.95 -1.01 -17.97
C VAL A 25 5.66 0.06 -17.13
N LYS A 26 5.04 0.45 -16.02
CA LYS A 26 5.63 1.40 -15.06
C LYS A 26 5.39 0.94 -13.63
N SER A 27 6.33 1.34 -12.76
CA SER A 27 6.24 1.09 -11.33
C SER A 27 5.68 2.31 -10.60
N SER A 28 4.79 2.08 -9.63
CA SER A 28 4.35 3.11 -8.67
C SER A 28 5.38 3.36 -7.56
N TYR A 29 6.32 2.43 -7.35
CA TYR A 29 7.22 2.38 -6.20
C TYR A 29 6.46 2.26 -4.87
N GLY A 30 5.46 1.38 -4.83
CA GLY A 30 4.59 1.16 -3.68
C GLY A 30 3.44 2.16 -3.60
N HIS A 31 3.11 2.57 -2.37
CA HIS A 31 2.05 3.52 -2.07
C HIS A 31 2.34 4.92 -2.61
N VAL A 32 1.36 5.51 -3.30
CA VAL A 32 1.44 6.88 -3.86
C VAL A 32 0.75 7.93 -2.99
N ARG A 33 -0.06 7.49 -2.03
CA ARG A 33 -0.77 8.31 -1.05
C ARG A 33 -0.54 7.72 0.33
N ASP A 34 -0.54 8.57 1.35
CA ASP A 34 -0.49 8.14 2.75
C ASP A 34 -1.16 9.19 3.64
N LEU A 35 -1.39 8.85 4.90
CA LEU A 35 -1.83 9.79 5.92
C LEU A 35 -0.73 10.84 6.21
N PRO A 36 -1.10 12.10 6.53
CA PRO A 36 -0.18 13.15 6.95
C PRO A 36 0.81 12.69 8.01
N LYS A 37 2.06 13.16 7.92
CA LYS A 37 3.12 12.77 8.85
C LYS A 37 3.04 13.45 10.21
N LYS A 38 2.56 14.70 10.25
CA LYS A 38 2.56 15.57 11.44
C LYS A 38 1.18 15.74 12.09
N GLU A 39 0.17 15.11 11.54
CA GLU A 39 -1.22 15.23 11.98
C GLU A 39 -1.87 13.85 11.98
N MET A 40 -2.90 13.69 12.81
CA MET A 40 -3.64 12.43 12.93
C MET A 40 -4.17 11.96 11.58
N GLY A 41 -4.73 12.87 10.79
CA GLY A 41 -5.20 12.60 9.43
C GLY A 41 -6.39 11.65 9.35
N ILE A 42 -7.09 11.43 10.46
CA ILE A 42 -8.29 10.60 10.57
C ILE A 42 -9.36 11.42 11.28
N GLU A 43 -10.50 11.58 10.63
CA GLU A 43 -11.67 12.26 11.18
C GLU A 43 -12.53 11.26 11.94
N ILE A 44 -12.33 11.16 13.27
CA ILE A 44 -13.01 10.17 14.13
C ILE A 44 -14.53 10.39 14.14
N GLU A 45 -14.97 11.65 14.26
CA GLU A 45 -16.38 12.03 14.28
C GLU A 45 -17.11 11.72 12.96
N ASN A 46 -16.36 11.68 11.86
CA ASN A 46 -16.87 11.39 10.52
C ASN A 46 -16.56 9.94 10.11
N ASN A 47 -16.96 8.98 10.95
CA ASN A 47 -16.80 7.54 10.72
C ASN A 47 -15.37 7.12 10.33
N PHE A 48 -14.37 7.67 11.05
CA PHE A 48 -12.94 7.39 10.83
C PHE A 48 -12.43 7.73 9.43
N THR A 49 -13.02 8.73 8.77
CA THR A 49 -12.65 9.10 7.39
C THR A 49 -11.16 9.50 7.32
N PRO A 50 -10.33 8.80 6.51
CA PRO A 50 -8.91 9.11 6.40
C PRO A 50 -8.66 10.23 5.38
N ARG A 51 -7.88 11.24 5.77
CA ARG A 51 -7.38 12.28 4.87
C ARG A 51 -6.04 11.87 4.28
N TYR A 52 -6.05 11.24 3.12
CA TYR A 52 -4.83 10.86 2.42
C TYR A 52 -4.23 12.01 1.59
N ILE A 53 -2.92 12.22 1.71
CA ILE A 53 -2.12 13.16 0.95
C ILE A 53 -1.14 12.44 0.01
N VAL A 54 -0.65 13.12 -1.02
CA VAL A 54 0.44 12.62 -1.86
C VAL A 54 1.77 13.09 -1.24
N PRO A 55 2.64 12.18 -0.75
CA PRO A 55 3.95 12.56 -0.24
C PRO A 55 4.81 13.23 -1.30
N ASP A 56 5.69 14.16 -0.92
CA ASP A 56 6.57 14.86 -1.87
C ASP A 56 7.42 13.91 -2.72
N SER A 57 7.89 12.81 -2.11
CA SER A 57 8.63 11.75 -2.80
C SER A 57 7.82 11.03 -3.90
N ALA A 58 6.49 11.08 -3.84
CA ALA A 58 5.61 10.46 -4.82
C ALA A 58 5.19 11.44 -5.94
N LYS A 59 5.21 12.76 -5.70
CA LYS A 59 4.69 13.79 -6.63
C LYS A 59 5.27 13.68 -8.04
N ALA A 60 6.61 13.65 -8.18
CA ALA A 60 7.26 13.61 -9.48
C ALA A 60 6.92 12.33 -10.27
N ARG A 61 6.78 11.20 -9.57
CA ARG A 61 6.40 9.92 -10.19
C ARG A 61 4.93 9.90 -10.57
N LEU A 62 4.06 10.40 -9.70
CA LEU A 62 2.64 10.51 -9.95
C LEU A 62 2.36 11.42 -11.16
N ALA A 63 3.08 12.53 -11.32
CA ALA A 63 2.98 13.40 -12.49
C ALA A 63 3.31 12.65 -13.79
N LYS A 64 4.40 11.87 -13.81
CA LYS A 64 4.76 11.03 -14.96
C LYS A 64 3.74 9.93 -15.24
N LEU A 65 3.25 9.26 -14.19
CA LEU A 65 2.19 8.26 -14.33
C LEU A 65 0.90 8.89 -14.85
N LYS A 66 0.58 10.11 -14.42
CA LYS A 66 -0.58 10.86 -14.88
C LYS A 66 -0.50 11.16 -16.36
N GLU A 67 0.62 11.71 -16.83
CA GLU A 67 0.86 11.96 -18.26
C GLU A 67 0.71 10.68 -19.10
N LEU A 68 1.30 9.57 -18.65
CA LEU A 68 1.19 8.28 -19.34
C LEU A 68 -0.23 7.73 -19.31
N SER A 69 -0.92 7.88 -18.17
CA SER A 69 -2.30 7.44 -17.99
C SER A 69 -3.24 8.21 -18.89
N ASP A 70 -2.99 9.50 -19.12
CA ASP A 70 -3.79 10.37 -19.98
C ASP A 70 -3.57 10.05 -21.47
N LYS A 71 -2.38 9.60 -21.85
CA LYS A 71 -2.06 9.11 -23.21
C LYS A 71 -2.49 7.65 -23.48
N ALA A 72 -2.74 6.86 -22.43
CA ALA A 72 -3.14 5.46 -22.57
C ALA A 72 -4.64 5.31 -22.88
N GLU A 73 -4.97 4.32 -23.72
CA GLU A 73 -6.35 3.92 -24.02
C GLU A 73 -6.97 3.10 -22.89
N GLU A 74 -6.14 2.26 -22.25
CA GLU A 74 -6.53 1.35 -21.18
C GLU A 74 -5.44 1.33 -20.10
N ILE A 75 -5.85 1.33 -18.84
CA ILE A 75 -4.97 1.28 -17.67
C ILE A 75 -5.18 -0.05 -16.97
N ILE A 76 -4.08 -0.75 -16.72
CA ILE A 76 -4.06 -2.08 -16.12
C ILE A 76 -3.27 -1.99 -14.82
N LEU A 77 -3.94 -2.30 -13.71
CA LEU A 77 -3.35 -2.36 -12.38
C LEU A 77 -2.92 -3.81 -12.11
N ALA A 78 -1.62 -4.01 -11.89
CA ALA A 78 -0.96 -5.30 -11.81
C ALA A 78 -0.15 -5.42 -10.52
N THR A 79 -0.73 -4.96 -9.40
CA THR A 79 -0.16 -5.09 -8.06
C THR A 79 -0.37 -6.49 -7.50
N ASP A 80 0.28 -6.80 -6.39
CA ASP A 80 0.12 -8.10 -5.72
C ASP A 80 -1.32 -8.44 -5.34
N GLU A 81 -1.63 -9.73 -5.29
CA GLU A 81 -2.92 -10.28 -4.89
C GLU A 81 -3.04 -10.39 -3.37
N ASP A 82 -2.92 -9.24 -2.71
CA ASP A 82 -3.18 -9.11 -1.29
C ASP A 82 -3.87 -7.76 -1.02
N ARG A 83 -4.21 -7.52 0.25
CA ARG A 83 -4.85 -6.26 0.67
C ARG A 83 -3.97 -5.02 0.43
N GLU A 84 -2.64 -5.16 0.47
CA GLU A 84 -1.72 -4.04 0.27
C GLU A 84 -1.68 -3.66 -1.20
N GLY A 85 -1.55 -4.64 -2.10
CA GLY A 85 -1.65 -4.45 -3.54
C GLY A 85 -3.00 -3.85 -3.93
N GLU A 86 -4.10 -4.34 -3.35
CA GLU A 86 -5.42 -3.79 -3.62
C GLU A 86 -5.55 -2.32 -3.20
N ALA A 87 -5.05 -1.96 -2.01
CA ALA A 87 -5.02 -0.58 -1.54
C ALA A 87 -4.12 0.32 -2.41
N ILE A 88 -2.96 -0.18 -2.88
CA ILE A 88 -2.09 0.56 -3.81
C ILE A 88 -2.84 0.84 -5.12
N SER A 89 -3.50 -0.17 -5.68
CA SER A 89 -4.32 -0.05 -6.89
C SER A 89 -5.43 1.00 -6.72
N TRP A 90 -6.14 0.97 -5.59
CA TRP A 90 -7.17 1.94 -5.25
C TRP A 90 -6.59 3.36 -5.12
N HIS A 91 -5.50 3.52 -4.37
CA HIS A 91 -4.83 4.81 -4.19
C HIS A 91 -4.31 5.39 -5.51
N LEU A 92 -3.83 4.56 -6.44
CA LEU A 92 -3.41 4.98 -7.77
C LEU A 92 -4.57 5.56 -8.58
N LEU A 93 -5.72 4.88 -8.61
CA LEU A 93 -6.89 5.38 -9.33
C LEU A 93 -7.35 6.74 -8.81
N GLU A 94 -7.44 6.86 -7.49
CA GLU A 94 -7.83 8.09 -6.83
C GLU A 94 -6.82 9.22 -7.08
N ALA A 95 -5.52 8.93 -6.94
CA ALA A 95 -4.45 9.91 -7.14
C ALA A 95 -4.36 10.41 -8.60
N LEU A 96 -4.59 9.50 -9.55
CA LEU A 96 -4.57 9.80 -10.99
C LEU A 96 -5.90 10.40 -11.49
N LYS A 97 -6.93 10.47 -10.63
CA LYS A 97 -8.27 10.98 -10.94
C LYS A 97 -8.90 10.31 -12.17
N ILE A 98 -8.74 8.98 -12.28
CA ILE A 98 -9.21 8.21 -13.43
C ILE A 98 -10.69 7.86 -13.24
N LYS A 99 -11.59 8.71 -13.74
CA LYS A 99 -13.05 8.48 -13.68
C LYS A 99 -13.62 7.80 -14.94
N ASN A 100 -13.21 8.25 -16.12
CA ASN A 100 -13.87 7.88 -17.39
C ASN A 100 -13.01 7.05 -18.35
N LYS A 101 -11.96 6.37 -17.86
CA LYS A 101 -11.10 5.51 -18.70
C LYS A 101 -11.33 4.03 -18.40
N LYS A 102 -11.12 3.20 -19.42
CA LYS A 102 -11.06 1.75 -19.27
C LYS A 102 -9.95 1.38 -18.30
N LYS A 103 -10.34 0.74 -17.20
CA LYS A 103 -9.45 0.31 -16.13
C LYS A 103 -9.68 -1.17 -15.85
N LYS A 104 -8.59 -1.92 -15.68
CA LYS A 104 -8.60 -3.34 -15.35
C LYS A 104 -7.68 -3.60 -14.19
N ARG A 105 -8.07 -4.52 -13.31
CA ARG A 105 -7.21 -5.07 -12.26
C ARG A 105 -6.88 -6.51 -12.64
N ILE A 106 -5.60 -6.82 -12.77
CA ILE A 106 -5.14 -8.20 -13.02
C ILE A 106 -4.42 -8.70 -11.78
N VAL A 107 -4.67 -9.95 -11.39
CA VAL A 107 -4.03 -10.60 -10.25
C VAL A 107 -3.27 -11.82 -10.72
N PHE A 108 -2.17 -12.15 -10.04
CA PHE A 108 -1.34 -13.29 -10.35
C PHE A 108 -0.58 -13.72 -9.10
N HIS A 109 -0.50 -15.04 -8.88
CA HIS A 109 0.26 -15.62 -7.77
C HIS A 109 1.75 -15.81 -8.11
N GLU A 110 2.08 -15.83 -9.40
CA GLU A 110 3.45 -16.03 -9.88
C GLU A 110 3.77 -15.12 -11.06
N ILE A 111 5.06 -14.79 -11.21
CA ILE A 111 5.55 -13.86 -12.23
C ILE A 111 6.10 -14.68 -13.41
N THR A 112 5.21 -15.39 -14.10
CA THR A 112 5.52 -16.15 -15.31
C THR A 112 4.81 -15.55 -16.52
N GLN A 113 5.38 -15.71 -17.73
CA GLN A 113 4.75 -15.19 -18.94
C GLN A 113 3.32 -15.74 -19.12
N LYS A 114 3.13 -17.04 -18.88
CA LYS A 114 1.82 -17.70 -18.97
C LYS A 114 0.82 -17.13 -17.97
N ALA A 115 1.22 -16.93 -16.70
CA ALA A 115 0.34 -16.38 -15.67
C ALA A 115 -0.07 -14.94 -15.99
N ILE A 116 0.86 -14.10 -16.43
CA ILE A 116 0.58 -12.70 -16.77
C ILE A 116 -0.37 -12.59 -17.97
N LEU A 117 -0.15 -13.37 -19.02
CA LEU A 117 -1.04 -13.36 -20.19
C LEU A 117 -2.44 -13.86 -19.83
N LYS A 118 -2.55 -14.94 -19.04
CA LYS A 118 -3.84 -15.45 -18.54
C LYS A 118 -4.56 -14.42 -17.67
N ALA A 119 -3.83 -13.68 -16.84
CA ALA A 119 -4.39 -12.63 -16.00
C ALA A 119 -4.93 -11.45 -16.81
N LEU A 120 -4.31 -11.14 -17.97
CA LEU A 120 -4.82 -10.11 -18.89
C LEU A 120 -6.12 -10.49 -19.58
N GLU A 121 -6.34 -11.78 -19.82
CA GLU A 121 -7.59 -12.31 -20.38
C GLU A 121 -8.73 -12.30 -19.36
N ASN A 122 -8.41 -12.44 -18.06
CA ASN A 122 -9.37 -12.54 -16.97
C ASN A 122 -9.21 -11.40 -15.95
N PRO A 123 -9.39 -10.13 -16.35
CA PRO A 123 -9.32 -9.01 -15.43
C PRO A 123 -10.51 -9.02 -14.48
N ARG A 124 -10.29 -8.50 -13.26
CA ARG A 124 -11.35 -8.24 -12.29
C ARG A 124 -11.48 -6.74 -12.00
N SER A 125 -12.48 -6.39 -11.19
CA SER A 125 -12.57 -5.07 -10.56
C SER A 125 -11.69 -4.99 -9.31
N ILE A 126 -11.51 -3.78 -8.78
CA ILE A 126 -10.96 -3.62 -7.44
C ILE A 126 -11.94 -4.22 -6.42
N ASP A 127 -11.40 -4.95 -5.46
CA ASP A 127 -12.13 -5.50 -4.33
C ASP A 127 -12.13 -4.49 -3.17
N GLU A 128 -13.23 -3.78 -3.02
CA GLU A 128 -13.40 -2.76 -1.98
C GLU A 128 -13.29 -3.34 -0.56
N ASN A 129 -13.59 -4.63 -0.35
CA ASN A 129 -13.46 -5.24 0.97
C ASN A 129 -11.98 -5.37 1.37
N LEU A 130 -11.12 -5.75 0.43
CA LEU A 130 -9.67 -5.81 0.66
C LEU A 130 -9.08 -4.42 0.89
N VAL A 131 -9.54 -3.41 0.13
CA VAL A 131 -9.17 -2.01 0.34
C VAL A 131 -9.58 -1.57 1.74
N ASN A 132 -10.84 -1.75 2.12
CA ASN A 132 -11.36 -1.36 3.43
C ASN A 132 -10.64 -2.09 4.57
N ALA A 133 -10.29 -3.36 4.40
CA ALA A 133 -9.49 -4.11 5.38
C ALA A 133 -8.09 -3.51 5.58
N GLN A 134 -7.45 -3.07 4.49
CA GLN A 134 -6.15 -2.39 4.57
C GLN A 134 -6.28 -1.01 5.23
N GLN A 135 -7.30 -0.23 4.84
CA GLN A 135 -7.56 1.08 5.42
C GLN A 135 -7.87 1.00 6.92
N ALA A 136 -8.72 0.05 7.33
CA ALA A 136 -9.04 -0.19 8.73
C ALA A 136 -7.78 -0.52 9.55
N ARG A 137 -6.90 -1.38 9.03
CA ARG A 137 -5.60 -1.66 9.66
C ARG A 137 -4.76 -0.38 9.79
N ARG A 138 -4.68 0.41 8.72
CA ARG A 138 -3.89 1.66 8.69
C ARG A 138 -4.41 2.68 9.70
N ILE A 139 -5.73 2.82 9.81
CA ILE A 139 -6.44 3.68 10.77
C ILE A 139 -6.16 3.22 12.20
N LEU A 140 -6.31 1.93 12.47
CA LEU A 140 -6.07 1.35 13.80
C LEU A 140 -4.61 1.57 14.26
N ASP A 141 -3.65 1.29 13.39
CA ASP A 141 -2.24 1.46 13.72
C ASP A 141 -1.90 2.95 13.94
N ARG A 142 -2.56 3.87 13.22
CA ARG A 142 -2.44 5.31 13.40
C ARG A 142 -3.00 5.78 14.74
N LEU A 143 -4.21 5.35 15.11
CA LEU A 143 -4.85 5.66 16.40
C LEU A 143 -3.96 5.23 17.57
N VAL A 144 -3.50 3.98 17.57
CA VAL A 144 -2.63 3.46 18.64
C VAL A 144 -1.32 4.25 18.72
N GLY A 145 -0.69 4.50 17.58
CA GLY A 145 0.60 5.20 17.53
C GLY A 145 0.50 6.64 18.02
N TYR A 146 -0.48 7.41 17.54
CA TYR A 146 -0.63 8.83 17.88
C TYR A 146 -1.11 9.06 19.31
N GLU A 147 -2.00 8.23 19.83
CA GLU A 147 -2.53 8.39 21.20
C GLU A 147 -1.53 7.92 22.27
N LEU A 148 -0.86 6.77 22.05
CA LEU A 148 -0.02 6.17 23.08
C LEU A 148 1.44 6.64 23.06
N SER A 149 2.01 7.02 21.91
CA SER A 149 3.43 7.43 21.87
C SER A 149 3.74 8.67 22.74
N PRO A 150 2.92 9.74 22.75
CA PRO A 150 3.13 10.89 23.64
C PRO A 150 3.09 10.51 25.12
N PHE A 151 2.25 9.53 25.49
CA PHE A 151 2.20 9.01 26.85
C PHE A 151 3.51 8.31 27.23
N LEU A 152 4.05 7.46 26.35
CA LEU A 152 5.35 6.80 26.55
C LEU A 152 6.50 7.81 26.67
N TRP A 153 6.45 8.92 25.93
CA TRP A 153 7.46 9.98 26.04
C TRP A 153 7.46 10.64 27.42
N LYS A 154 6.27 10.90 27.97
CA LYS A 154 6.11 11.49 29.30
C LYS A 154 6.50 10.55 30.43
N LYS A 155 6.28 9.23 30.26
CA LYS A 155 6.44 8.24 31.33
C LYS A 155 7.75 7.46 31.30
N ILE A 156 8.39 7.33 30.13
CA ILE A 156 9.57 6.47 29.96
C ILE A 156 10.72 7.25 29.32
N ARG A 157 10.62 7.56 28.02
CA ARG A 157 11.68 8.24 27.27
C ARG A 157 11.12 8.87 25.99
N PHE A 158 11.55 10.09 25.71
CA PHE A 158 11.25 10.76 24.45
C PHE A 158 11.74 9.94 23.23
N GLY A 159 10.93 9.89 22.18
CA GLY A 159 11.24 9.18 20.93
C GLY A 159 10.85 7.70 20.91
N LEU A 160 10.27 7.16 21.98
CA LEU A 160 9.70 5.81 21.95
C LEU A 160 8.43 5.75 21.09
N SER A 161 8.22 4.64 20.39
CA SER A 161 7.00 4.44 19.61
C SER A 161 6.09 3.42 20.28
N ALA A 162 4.80 3.72 20.33
CA ALA A 162 3.78 2.74 20.64
C ALA A 162 3.33 2.07 19.35
N GLY A 163 3.09 0.76 19.38
CA GLY A 163 2.45 0.10 18.25
C GLY A 163 1.88 -1.24 18.62
N ARG A 164 0.66 -1.48 18.15
CA ARG A 164 -0.18 -2.61 18.55
C ARG A 164 0.53 -3.96 18.41
N VAL A 165 1.27 -4.16 17.32
CA VAL A 165 2.00 -5.42 17.07
C VAL A 165 3.41 -5.40 17.69
N GLN A 166 4.16 -4.30 17.53
CA GLN A 166 5.52 -4.22 18.04
C GLN A 166 5.61 -4.35 19.56
N SER A 167 4.67 -3.78 20.31
CA SER A 167 4.66 -3.82 21.77
C SER A 167 4.40 -5.25 22.29
N VAL A 168 3.57 -6.04 21.60
CA VAL A 168 3.32 -7.44 21.95
C VAL A 168 4.55 -8.31 21.63
N ALA A 169 5.19 -8.11 20.47
CA ALA A 169 6.41 -8.83 20.13
C ALA A 169 7.54 -8.55 21.14
N LEU A 170 7.72 -7.28 21.53
CA LEU A 170 8.69 -6.90 22.56
C LEU A 170 8.36 -7.55 23.91
N ARG A 171 7.07 -7.63 24.27
CA ARG A 171 6.62 -8.30 25.49
C ARG A 171 7.07 -9.76 25.54
N PHE A 172 6.90 -10.52 24.46
CA PHE A 172 7.33 -11.93 24.43
C PHE A 172 8.83 -12.09 24.68
N VAL A 173 9.65 -11.22 24.10
CA VAL A 173 11.12 -11.22 24.34
C VAL A 173 11.43 -10.92 25.81
N VAL A 174 10.78 -9.91 26.39
CA VAL A 174 10.98 -9.52 27.79
C VAL A 174 10.48 -10.59 28.77
N GLU A 175 9.35 -11.23 28.48
CA GLU A 175 8.81 -12.33 29.28
C GLU A 175 9.78 -13.51 29.27
N LYS A 176 10.31 -13.88 28.11
CA LYS A 176 11.29 -14.96 28.02
C LYS A 176 12.57 -14.65 28.80
N GLU A 177 13.05 -13.43 28.72
CA GLU A 177 14.24 -12.98 29.47
C GLU A 177 14.00 -13.04 31.00
N LYS A 178 12.78 -12.72 31.46
CA LYS A 178 12.41 -12.84 32.88
C LYS A 178 12.35 -14.30 33.33
N GLU A 179 11.82 -15.20 32.51
CA GLU A 179 11.83 -16.64 32.80
C GLU A 179 13.28 -17.13 33.01
N ILE A 180 14.19 -16.76 32.10
CA ILE A 180 15.60 -17.16 32.18
C ILE A 180 16.25 -16.63 33.46
N LYS A 181 16.02 -15.36 33.82
CA LYS A 181 16.61 -14.76 35.04
C LYS A 181 16.08 -15.38 36.33
N ASN A 182 14.85 -15.85 36.32
CA ASN A 182 14.20 -16.45 37.49
C ASN A 182 14.40 -17.97 37.56
N PHE A 183 15.01 -18.57 36.53
CA PHE A 183 15.29 -19.99 36.51
C PHE A 183 16.32 -20.35 37.59
N LYS A 184 15.96 -21.29 38.46
CA LYS A 184 16.89 -21.91 39.42
C LYS A 184 17.27 -23.28 38.83
N PRO A 185 18.55 -23.51 38.50
CA PRO A 185 19.02 -24.75 37.87
C PRO A 185 18.67 -26.02 38.63
#